data_AF-V5GE01-F1
#
_entry.id   AF-V5GE01-F1
#
_cell.length_a   1.000
_cell.length_b   1.000
_cell.length_c   1.000
_cell.angle_alpha   90.00
_cell.angle_beta   90.00
_cell.angle_gamma   90.00
#
_symmetry.space_group_name_H-M   'P 1'
#
loop_
_entity.id
_entity.type
_entity.pdbx_description
1 polymer ?
#
loop_
_entity_poly.entity_id
_entity_poly.type
_entity_poly.pdbx_seq_one_letter_code
_entity_poly.pdbx_strand_id
1 'polypeptide(L)'
;GGRVTSSVRSLGGQRFKAAFTPHQALPHRVDIKFNGETVPGSPWHVNIMSNTNSNLSVLGESTRLVPANTPAVFEIITNTNNAPADLSVHVIAPSKRTIQARVLPGNRTGVQSVEFVPTEVGTHVVEVSIN
;
A
#
# COMPACT_ATOMS: atom_id res chain seq x y z
N GLY A 1 19.66 12.37 -10.38
CA GLY A 1 19.06 11.37 -9.47
C GLY A 1 19.91 10.12 -9.51
N GLY A 2 20.35 9.62 -8.35
CA GLY A 2 21.23 8.46 -8.26
C GLY A 2 20.50 7.15 -8.59
N ARG A 3 21.23 6.14 -9.09
CA ARG A 3 20.71 4.78 -9.20
C ARG A 3 20.58 4.19 -7.79
N VAL A 4 19.40 3.66 -7.47
CA VAL A 4 19.18 2.89 -6.24
C VAL A 4 19.56 1.43 -6.50
N THR A 5 20.26 0.81 -5.54
CA THR A 5 20.60 -0.61 -5.63
C THR A 5 19.32 -1.44 -5.74
N SER A 6 19.27 -2.30 -6.75
CA SER A 6 18.18 -3.25 -6.96
C SER A 6 18.72 -4.68 -7.03
N SER A 7 17.86 -5.64 -6.74
CA SER A 7 18.16 -7.07 -6.83
C SER A 7 17.07 -7.77 -7.62
N VAL A 8 17.46 -8.81 -8.37
CA VAL A 8 16.53 -9.68 -9.08
C VAL A 8 16.85 -11.12 -8.72
N ARG A 9 15.84 -11.87 -8.26
CA ARG A 9 15.95 -13.29 -7.90
C ARG A 9 15.01 -14.12 -8.77
N SER A 10 15.53 -15.19 -9.36
CA SER A 10 14.70 -16.21 -10.02
C SER A 10 13.93 -17.02 -8.98
N LEU A 11 12.63 -17.21 -9.21
CA LEU A 11 11.74 -18.03 -8.39
C LEU A 11 11.41 -19.39 -9.04
N GLY A 12 12.00 -19.67 -10.21
CA GLY A 12 11.62 -20.81 -11.05
C GLY A 12 10.31 -20.58 -11.83
N GLY A 13 10.06 -21.42 -12.83
CA GLY A 13 8.85 -21.33 -13.66
C GLY A 13 8.66 -19.98 -14.35
N GLN A 14 9.74 -19.38 -14.87
CA GLN A 14 9.74 -18.06 -15.53
C GLN A 14 9.22 -16.90 -14.66
N ARG A 15 9.29 -17.03 -13.33
CA ARG A 15 8.95 -15.95 -12.39
C ARG A 15 10.20 -15.36 -11.76
N PHE A 16 10.17 -14.04 -11.59
CA PHE A 16 11.27 -13.28 -11.01
C PHE A 16 10.75 -12.33 -9.93
N LYS A 17 11.51 -12.18 -8.85
CA LYS A 17 11.29 -11.17 -7.81
C LYS A 17 12.33 -10.07 -7.97
N ALA A 18 11.90 -8.89 -8.37
CA ALA A 18 12.71 -7.67 -8.30
C ALA A 18 12.44 -6.95 -6.97
N ALA A 19 13.49 -6.41 -6.34
CA ALA A 19 13.39 -5.64 -5.10
C ALA A 19 14.40 -4.49 -5.10
N PHE A 20 14.02 -3.35 -4.51
CA PHE A 20 14.90 -2.20 -4.28
C PHE A 20 14.55 -1.57 -2.93
N THR A 21 15.53 -0.91 -2.30
CA THR A 21 15.32 -0.15 -1.05
C THR A 21 15.53 1.33 -1.34
N PRO A 22 14.46 2.16 -1.40
CA PRO A 22 14.61 3.58 -1.66
C PRO A 22 15.33 4.29 -0.50
N HIS A 23 16.23 5.21 -0.82
CA HIS A 23 16.92 6.03 0.19
C HIS A 23 16.33 7.44 0.31
N GLN A 24 15.47 7.84 -0.61
CA GLN A 24 14.88 9.17 -0.67
C GLN A 24 13.36 9.08 -0.77
N ALA A 25 12.67 10.01 -0.12
CA ALA A 25 11.23 10.16 -0.18
C ALA A 25 10.83 10.99 -1.41
N LEU A 26 10.88 10.36 -2.58
CA LEU A 26 10.50 10.97 -3.85
C LEU A 26 9.91 9.92 -4.82
N PRO A 27 9.26 10.35 -5.91
CA PRO A 27 8.85 9.45 -6.99
C PRO A 27 10.05 8.72 -7.61
N HIS A 28 10.01 7.39 -7.61
CA HIS A 28 10.99 6.51 -8.24
C HIS A 28 10.42 5.92 -9.53
N ARG A 29 11.24 5.81 -10.57
CA ARG A 29 10.92 5.12 -11.80
C ARG A 29 11.68 3.79 -11.86
N VAL A 30 10.95 2.70 -12.08
CA VAL A 30 11.51 1.35 -12.18
C VAL A 30 11.32 0.85 -13.60
N ASP A 31 12.43 0.71 -14.33
CA ASP A 31 12.46 0.12 -15.68
C ASP A 31 12.91 -1.33 -15.59
N ILE A 32 12.13 -2.26 -16.15
CA ILE A 32 12.50 -3.68 -16.28
C ILE A 32 12.57 -4.06 -17.75
N LYS A 33 13.64 -4.75 -18.11
CA LYS A 33 13.87 -5.27 -19.46
C LYS A 33 14.21 -6.75 -19.43
N PHE A 34 13.80 -7.46 -20.47
CA PHE A 34 14.20 -8.84 -20.75
C PHE A 34 14.84 -8.86 -22.14
N ASN A 35 16.08 -9.36 -22.25
CA ASN A 35 16.86 -9.33 -23.49
C ASN A 35 16.96 -7.95 -24.17
N GLY A 36 17.01 -6.88 -23.37
CA GLY A 36 17.07 -5.50 -23.87
C GLY A 36 15.71 -4.90 -24.24
N GLU A 37 14.65 -5.71 -24.32
CA GLU A 37 13.28 -5.28 -24.57
C GLU A 37 12.54 -4.95 -23.27
N THR A 38 11.74 -3.89 -23.29
CA THR A 38 10.91 -3.49 -22.15
C THR A 38 9.79 -4.50 -21.93
N VAL A 39 9.63 -5.00 -20.71
CA VAL A 39 8.55 -5.94 -20.40
C VAL A 39 7.20 -5.21 -20.27
N PRO A 40 6.06 -5.89 -20.51
CA PRO A 40 4.75 -5.30 -20.26
C PRO A 40 4.60 -4.76 -18.82
N GLY A 41 4.04 -3.57 -18.69
CA GLY A 41 3.85 -2.88 -17.40
C GLY A 41 5.02 -1.99 -16.96
N SER A 42 6.19 -2.12 -17.58
CA SER A 42 7.31 -1.20 -17.39
C SER A 42 7.13 0.08 -18.23
N PRO A 43 7.47 1.27 -17.71
CA PRO A 43 8.01 1.52 -16.37
C PRO A 43 6.93 1.61 -15.28
N TRP A 44 7.28 1.16 -14.08
CA TRP A 44 6.48 1.43 -12.87
C TRP A 44 6.94 2.74 -12.22
N HIS A 45 5.97 3.56 -11.81
CA HIS A 45 6.21 4.75 -11.01
C HIS A 45 5.82 4.46 -9.57
N VAL A 46 6.79 4.57 -8.65
CA VAL A 46 6.62 4.26 -7.23
C VAL A 46 6.85 5.53 -6.43
N ASN A 47 5.79 6.06 -5.82
CA ASN A 47 5.90 7.23 -4.96
C ASN A 47 6.35 6.79 -3.56
N ILE A 48 7.54 7.22 -3.15
CA ILE A 48 8.05 7.01 -1.79
C ILE A 48 7.83 8.29 -1.00
N MET A 49 7.10 8.20 0.10
CA MET A 49 6.85 9.32 1.00
C MET A 49 7.73 9.20 2.24
N SER A 50 8.18 10.33 2.78
CA SER A 50 9.00 10.37 3.98
C SER A 50 8.07 10.15 5.17
N ASN A 51 8.41 9.22 6.06
CA ASN A 51 7.67 9.01 7.30
C ASN A 51 7.97 10.08 8.36
N THR A 52 8.41 11.28 7.95
CA THR A 52 9.06 12.25 8.86
C THR A 52 8.16 12.79 9.96
N ASN A 53 6.85 12.49 9.97
CA ASN A 53 5.93 12.83 11.07
C ASN A 53 4.76 11.84 11.27
N SER A 54 4.73 10.67 10.63
CA SER A 54 3.55 9.82 10.71
C SER A 54 3.58 8.94 11.95
N ASN A 55 2.79 9.29 12.97
CA ASN A 55 2.39 8.40 14.06
C ASN A 55 1.54 7.20 13.59
N LEU A 56 1.60 6.88 12.29
CA LEU A 56 0.72 5.98 11.55
C LEU A 56 1.58 5.17 10.59
N SER A 57 1.43 3.86 10.62
CA SER A 57 1.94 2.90 9.64
C SER A 57 0.80 1.97 9.23
N VAL A 58 0.78 1.51 7.98
CA VAL A 58 -0.26 0.59 7.48
C VAL A 58 0.39 -0.75 7.14
N LEU A 59 -0.21 -1.85 7.60
CA LEU A 59 0.24 -3.22 7.39
C LEU A 59 -0.92 -4.07 6.85
N GLY A 60 -0.64 -5.05 5.99
CA GLY A 60 -1.62 -6.05 5.57
C GLY A 60 -1.63 -6.30 4.07
N GLU A 61 -1.90 -7.54 3.66
CA GLU A 61 -1.92 -7.96 2.25
C GLU A 61 -3.00 -7.21 1.43
N SER A 62 -4.05 -6.74 2.10
CA SER A 62 -5.13 -5.93 1.50
C SER A 62 -4.68 -4.56 1.00
N THR A 63 -3.45 -4.12 1.32
CA THR A 63 -2.81 -2.95 0.71
C THR A 63 -2.27 -3.24 -0.70
N ARG A 64 -2.28 -4.50 -1.13
CA ARG A 64 -1.69 -4.95 -2.40
C ARG A 64 -2.75 -5.38 -3.41
N LEU A 65 -3.57 -6.38 -3.09
CA LEU A 65 -4.64 -6.90 -3.96
C LEU A 65 -5.77 -7.47 -3.11
N VAL A 66 -7.02 -7.09 -3.42
CA VAL A 66 -8.24 -7.60 -2.77
C VAL A 66 -9.31 -7.91 -3.82
N PRO A 67 -10.12 -8.96 -3.66
CA PRO A 67 -11.22 -9.24 -4.57
C PRO A 67 -12.34 -8.20 -4.43
N ALA A 68 -12.95 -7.79 -5.55
CA ALA A 68 -14.16 -6.98 -5.51
C ALA A 68 -15.31 -7.77 -4.87
N ASN A 69 -16.22 -7.05 -4.21
CA ASN A 69 -17.39 -7.54 -3.48
C ASN A 69 -17.08 -8.52 -2.34
N THR A 70 -15.83 -8.55 -1.86
CA THR A 70 -15.40 -9.39 -0.75
C THR A 70 -14.88 -8.49 0.38
N PRO A 71 -15.23 -8.75 1.65
CA PRO A 71 -14.65 -8.03 2.77
C PRO A 71 -13.12 -8.13 2.78
N ALA A 72 -12.46 -6.98 2.91
CA ALA A 72 -11.03 -6.85 2.99
C ALA A 72 -10.64 -6.17 4.30
N VAL A 73 -9.52 -6.62 4.88
CA VAL A 73 -9.03 -6.12 6.17
C VAL A 73 -7.56 -5.74 6.08
N PHE A 74 -7.18 -4.57 6.60
CA PHE A 74 -5.79 -4.20 6.84
C PHE A 74 -5.61 -3.62 8.25
N GLU A 75 -4.39 -3.62 8.75
CA GLU A 75 -4.03 -3.07 10.05
C GLU A 75 -3.43 -1.66 9.90
N ILE A 76 -3.83 -0.76 10.79
CA ILE A 76 -3.16 0.51 11.04
C ILE A 76 -2.43 0.38 12.36
N ILE A 77 -1.15 0.69 12.38
CA ILE A 77 -0.31 0.77 13.56
C ILE A 77 -0.15 2.25 13.90
N THR A 78 -0.54 2.63 15.12
CA THR A 78 -0.38 3.97 15.67
C THR A 78 0.71 3.99 16.73
N ASN A 79 1.53 5.03 16.76
CA ASN A 79 2.58 5.20 17.78
C ASN A 79 1.99 5.59 19.15
N THR A 80 0.74 6.06 19.15
CA THR A 80 -0.05 6.43 20.33
C THR A 80 -1.21 5.43 20.51
N ASN A 81 -1.71 5.28 21.74
CA ASN A 81 -2.90 4.45 22.03
C ASN A 81 -4.19 5.16 21.59
N ASN A 82 -4.29 5.53 20.30
CA ASN A 82 -5.49 6.11 19.73
C ASN A 82 -6.61 5.07 19.74
N ALA A 83 -7.79 5.46 20.18
CA ALA A 83 -8.98 4.63 20.07
C ALA A 83 -9.45 4.57 18.60
N PRO A 84 -10.23 3.55 18.21
CA PRO A 84 -10.84 3.51 16.88
C PRO A 84 -11.62 4.78 16.51
N ALA A 85 -12.22 5.45 17.49
CA ALA A 85 -12.98 6.69 17.30
C ALA A 85 -12.12 7.91 16.96
N ASP A 86 -10.82 7.84 17.27
CA ASP A 86 -9.86 8.92 17.00
C ASP A 86 -9.29 8.82 15.57
N LEU A 87 -9.68 7.80 14.80
CA LEU A 87 -9.23 7.58 13.43
C LEU A 87 -10.37 7.76 12.45
N SER A 88 -10.14 8.58 11.43
CA SER A 88 -10.98 8.63 10.24
C SER A 88 -10.29 7.89 9.09
N VAL A 89 -11.02 6.98 8.43
CA VAL A 89 -10.52 6.23 7.29
C VAL A 89 -11.48 6.33 6.11
N HIS A 90 -10.96 6.73 4.96
CA HIS A 90 -11.70 6.83 3.71
C HIS A 90 -11.04 5.96 2.64
N VAL A 91 -11.84 5.11 1.98
CA VAL A 91 -11.37 4.32 0.84
C VAL A 91 -12.01 4.89 -0.42
N ILE A 92 -11.21 5.43 -1.33
CA ILE A 92 -11.65 6.08 -2.56
C ILE A 92 -11.51 5.10 -3.72
N ALA A 93 -12.62 4.77 -4.37
CA ALA A 93 -12.68 3.88 -5.53
C ALA A 93 -12.10 4.53 -6.80
N PRO A 94 -11.78 3.76 -7.86
CA PRO A 94 -11.37 4.30 -9.15
C PRO A 94 -12.35 5.34 -9.72
N SER A 95 -13.66 5.15 -9.50
CA SER A 95 -14.72 6.10 -9.87
C SER A 95 -14.72 7.40 -9.04
N LYS A 96 -13.84 7.54 -8.06
CA LYS A 96 -13.80 8.60 -7.03
C LYS A 96 -14.94 8.53 -6.02
N ARG A 97 -15.72 7.43 -5.98
CA ARG A 97 -16.68 7.21 -4.90
C ARG A 97 -15.98 6.84 -3.60
N THR A 98 -16.45 7.41 -2.51
CA THR A 98 -15.99 7.04 -1.17
C THR A 98 -16.71 5.77 -0.71
N ILE A 99 -15.94 4.77 -0.33
CA ILE A 99 -16.36 3.54 0.30
C ILE A 99 -16.22 3.73 1.81
N GLN A 100 -17.28 3.40 2.55
CA GLN A 100 -17.20 3.40 4.01
C GLN A 100 -16.31 2.26 4.50
N ALA A 101 -15.35 2.61 5.35
CA ALA A 101 -14.53 1.67 6.07
C ALA A 101 -14.93 1.68 7.56
N ARG A 102 -14.84 0.52 8.20
CA ARG A 102 -15.09 0.37 9.64
C ARG A 102 -13.75 0.20 10.34
N VAL A 103 -13.48 1.05 11.34
CA VAL A 103 -12.31 0.93 12.21
C VAL A 103 -12.71 0.13 13.45
N LEU A 104 -11.97 -0.94 13.72
CA LEU A 104 -12.17 -1.86 14.83
C LEU A 104 -10.91 -1.93 15.70
N PRO A 105 -11.05 -2.24 17.01
CA PRO A 105 -9.92 -2.59 17.85
C PRO A 105 -9.09 -3.72 17.23
N GLY A 106 -7.76 -3.53 17.15
CA GLY A 106 -6.84 -4.58 16.75
C GLY A 106 -6.55 -5.60 17.86
N ASN A 107 -5.68 -6.55 17.54
CA ASN A 107 -5.26 -7.61 18.47
C ASN A 107 -4.21 -7.17 19.51
N ARG A 108 -3.57 -6.01 19.30
CA ARG A 108 -2.49 -5.48 20.13
C ARG A 108 -2.66 -3.97 20.33
N THR A 109 -2.12 -3.45 21.43
CA THR A 109 -2.13 -2.01 21.74
C THR A 109 -1.45 -1.21 20.63
N GLY A 110 -2.01 -0.07 20.26
CA GLY A 110 -1.54 0.76 19.15
C GLY A 110 -1.83 0.16 17.77
N VAL A 111 -2.77 -0.77 17.66
CA VAL A 111 -3.18 -1.35 16.37
C VAL A 111 -4.68 -1.35 16.24
N GLN A 112 -5.14 -0.93 15.06
CA GLN A 112 -6.53 -0.87 14.68
C GLN A 112 -6.72 -1.67 13.39
N SER A 113 -7.80 -2.43 13.31
CA SER A 113 -8.19 -3.15 12.09
C SER A 113 -9.17 -2.31 11.29
N VAL A 114 -8.95 -2.21 9.99
CA VAL A 114 -9.87 -1.51 9.08
C VAL A 114 -10.49 -2.52 8.15
N GLU A 115 -11.82 -2.59 8.18
CA GLU A 115 -12.62 -3.44 7.30
C GLU A 115 -13.33 -2.60 6.25
N PHE A 116 -13.30 -3.03 5.00
CA PHE A 116 -14.04 -2.40 3.91
C PHE A 116 -14.43 -3.44 2.85
N VAL A 117 -15.43 -3.11 2.02
CA VAL A 117 -15.84 -3.96 0.89
C VAL A 117 -15.64 -3.17 -0.40
N PRO A 118 -14.58 -3.43 -1.20
CA PRO A 118 -14.39 -2.78 -2.49
C PRO A 118 -15.46 -3.27 -3.47
N THR A 119 -16.19 -2.37 -4.11
CA THR A 119 -17.25 -2.72 -5.07
C THR A 119 -16.80 -2.62 -6.53
N GLU A 120 -15.62 -2.04 -6.76
CA GLU A 120 -15.06 -1.78 -8.09
C GLU A 120 -13.72 -2.51 -8.26
N VAL A 121 -13.38 -2.82 -9.50
CA VAL A 121 -12.04 -3.31 -9.84
C VAL A 121 -11.17 -2.13 -10.24
N GLY A 122 -9.97 -2.03 -9.66
CA GLY A 122 -8.98 -1.01 -9.98
C GLY A 122 -8.27 -0.45 -8.75
N THR A 123 -7.44 0.56 -8.96
CA THR A 123 -6.69 1.22 -7.88
C THR A 123 -7.61 1.98 -6.95
N HIS A 124 -7.63 1.58 -5.69
CA HIS A 124 -8.27 2.32 -4.62
C HIS A 124 -7.23 3.13 -3.85
N VAL A 125 -7.61 4.28 -3.33
CA VAL A 125 -6.77 5.10 -2.44
C VAL A 125 -7.33 5.01 -1.04
N VAL A 126 -6.48 4.69 -0.07
CA VAL A 126 -6.86 4.67 1.35
C VAL A 126 -6.27 5.90 2.01
N GLU A 127 -7.13 6.75 2.56
CA GLU A 127 -6.75 7.93 3.33
C GLU A 127 -7.05 7.68 4.80
N VAL A 128 -6.05 7.91 5.66
CA VAL A 128 -6.14 7.74 7.11
C VAL A 128 -5.77 9.05 7.76
N SER A 129 -6.58 9.51 8.72
CA SER A 129 -6.35 10.71 9.51
C SER A 129 -6.60 10.44 10.99
N ILE A 130 -5.81 11.07 11.86
CA ILE A 130 -6.08 11.14 13.31
C ILE A 130 -6.88 12.43 13.55
N ASN A 131 -8.00 12.30 14.27
CA ASN A 131 -8.89 13.40 14.63
C ASN A 131 -8.31 14.31 15.73
#